data_AF-A0A2N7WTM6-F1
#
_entry.id   AF-A0A2N7WTM6-F1
#
_cell.length_a   1.000
_cell.length_b   1.000
_cell.length_c   1.000
_cell.angle_alpha   90.00
_cell.angle_beta   90.00
_cell.angle_gamma   90.00
#
_symmetry.space_group_name_H-M   'P 1'
#
loop_
_entity.id
_entity.type
_entity.pdbx_description
1 polymer ?
#
loop_
_entity_poly.entity_id
_entity_poly.type
_entity_poly.pdbx_seq_one_letter_code
_entity_poly.pdbx_strand_id
1 'polypeptide(L)'
;MEGARVRPARSRHLAQDFIAAARAAANQEIRVMEIDVNAMREIMIGAFQLRRVDVRFTFYYDETNNIRRFYLTDDGTNVAEHRNFVLGGIALEEGRALPDIAALRAELRMQASAPEIKFAHIARGDFEQVLPSKKLRTVLSWLAGHGIMIHYCSVNIIYWAIVDIIDAIVAEDGFRSYQPYQQPLKNELYRLANLDKPAFLALLKRHRYPDIQPDRTADFIVDIDAFLDTRSPDDDNLPALMLKTLIQKSPSLPELTCLADNEEDVLIDGFHAFYTRPIMLFKNATHVFDREIQIEKV
;
A
#
# COMPACT_ATOMS: atom_id res chain seq x y z
N MET A 1 5.63 17.39 43.28
CA MET A 1 5.58 18.01 41.94
C MET A 1 5.99 16.95 40.95
N GLU A 2 4.98 16.32 40.36
CA GLU A 2 5.08 15.06 39.63
C GLU A 2 5.21 15.35 38.14
N GLY A 3 6.26 14.79 37.51
CA GLY A 3 6.58 15.01 36.11
C GLY A 3 5.56 14.38 35.18
N ALA A 4 5.03 15.19 34.26
CA ALA A 4 4.17 14.73 33.19
C ALA A 4 4.96 13.83 32.21
N ARG A 5 4.72 12.52 32.30
CA ARG A 5 5.13 11.56 31.27
C ARG A 5 4.27 11.76 30.02
N VAL A 6 4.86 12.31 28.97
CA VAL A 6 4.28 12.29 27.62
C VAL A 6 4.25 10.84 27.14
N ARG A 7 3.05 10.27 26.92
CA ARG A 7 2.86 8.90 26.41
C ARG A 7 2.99 8.88 24.88
N PRO A 8 3.83 8.03 24.27
CA PRO A 8 3.90 7.86 22.83
C PRO A 8 2.95 6.72 22.42
N ALA A 9 1.71 7.03 22.08
CA ALA A 9 0.75 6.02 21.58
C ALA A 9 -0.18 6.50 20.45
N ARG A 10 -0.08 7.77 20.02
CA ARG A 10 -0.95 8.36 18.98
C ARG A 10 -0.35 8.38 17.57
N SER A 11 0.87 7.87 17.41
CA SER A 11 1.70 8.20 16.24
C SER A 11 1.40 7.28 15.03
N ARG A 12 1.18 5.97 15.20
CA ARG A 12 0.97 5.04 14.08
C ARG A 12 -0.38 5.15 13.36
N HIS A 13 -1.40 5.71 14.01
CA HIS A 13 -2.77 5.85 13.50
C HIS A 13 -2.84 6.87 12.34
N LEU A 14 -2.16 8.00 12.51
CA LEU A 14 -2.21 9.14 11.59
C LEU A 14 -1.68 8.89 10.18
N ALA A 15 -0.87 7.85 9.98
CA ALA A 15 -0.33 7.54 8.66
C ALA A 15 -1.24 6.64 7.82
N GLN A 16 -2.10 5.88 8.48
CA GLN A 16 -3.21 5.19 7.82
C GLN A 16 -4.36 6.16 7.59
N ASP A 17 -4.59 7.09 8.52
CA ASP A 17 -5.49 8.23 8.31
C ASP A 17 -4.99 9.12 7.15
N PHE A 18 -3.68 9.25 6.94
CA PHE A 18 -3.13 9.93 5.75
C PHE A 18 -3.40 9.15 4.46
N ILE A 19 -3.27 7.83 4.48
CA ILE A 19 -3.63 7.00 3.32
C ILE A 19 -5.13 7.02 3.08
N ALA A 20 -5.96 6.95 4.12
CA ALA A 20 -7.41 7.06 4.06
C ALA A 20 -7.86 8.46 3.66
N ALA A 21 -7.20 9.53 4.11
CA ALA A 21 -7.46 10.91 3.71
C ALA A 21 -6.98 11.18 2.27
N ALA A 22 -5.84 10.61 1.86
CA ALA A 22 -5.38 10.65 0.47
C ALA A 22 -6.28 9.80 -0.45
N ARG A 23 -6.86 8.69 0.04
CA ARG A 23 -7.87 7.88 -0.64
C ARG A 23 -9.20 8.62 -0.76
N ALA A 24 -9.68 9.25 0.32
CA ALA A 24 -10.90 10.06 0.31
C ALA A 24 -10.75 11.29 -0.61
N ALA A 25 -9.56 11.89 -0.65
CA ALA A 25 -9.22 12.97 -1.59
C ALA A 25 -9.01 12.49 -3.03
N ALA A 26 -8.74 11.20 -3.26
CA ALA A 26 -8.60 10.59 -4.57
C ALA A 26 -9.93 10.14 -5.18
N ASN A 27 -10.89 9.72 -4.34
CA ASN A 27 -12.21 9.24 -4.78
C ASN A 27 -13.28 10.33 -4.87
N GLN A 28 -13.04 11.53 -4.31
CA GLN A 28 -13.89 12.70 -4.50
C GLN A 28 -13.29 13.61 -5.56
N GLU A 29 -14.12 14.08 -6.50
CA GLU A 29 -13.74 15.15 -7.43
C GLU A 29 -12.97 16.23 -6.67
N ILE A 30 -11.76 16.55 -7.16
CA ILE A 30 -10.82 17.51 -6.60
C ILE A 30 -11.52 18.85 -6.37
N ARG A 31 -12.15 19.03 -5.20
CA ARG A 31 -12.17 20.33 -4.55
C ARG A 31 -10.76 20.50 -4.03
N VAL A 32 -10.07 21.54 -4.49
CA VAL A 32 -8.74 21.94 -4.03
C VAL A 32 -8.82 22.16 -2.52
N MET A 33 -8.65 21.09 -1.76
CA MET A 33 -8.40 21.14 -0.33
C MET A 33 -6.98 21.70 -0.25
N GLU A 34 -6.81 22.88 0.34
CA GLU A 34 -5.48 23.41 0.64
C GLU A 34 -4.80 22.43 1.59
N ILE A 35 -3.99 21.54 1.02
CA ILE A 35 -3.21 20.58 1.78
C ILE A 35 -2.04 21.34 2.41
N ASP A 36 -2.05 21.50 3.72
CA ASP A 36 -0.85 21.91 4.45
C ASP A 36 0.15 20.74 4.49
N VAL A 37 1.01 20.72 3.48
CA VAL A 37 2.08 19.73 3.32
C VAL A 37 2.96 19.67 4.56
N ASN A 38 3.20 20.79 5.25
CA ASN A 38 4.04 20.78 6.45
C ASN A 38 3.32 20.13 7.62
N ALA A 39 2.04 20.44 7.85
CA ALA A 39 1.25 19.80 8.90
C ALA A 39 1.17 18.27 8.70
N MET A 40 0.85 17.83 7.47
CA MET A 40 0.83 16.40 7.14
C MET A 40 2.20 15.73 7.33
N ARG A 41 3.27 16.44 6.93
CA ARG A 41 4.64 15.96 7.06
C ARG A 41 5.04 15.79 8.52
N GLU A 42 4.76 16.76 9.40
CA GLU A 42 5.05 16.66 10.83
C GLU A 42 4.32 15.48 11.49
N ILE A 43 3.06 15.27 11.10
CA ILE A 43 2.29 14.11 11.49
C ILE A 43 3.00 12.81 11.10
N MET A 44 3.42 12.66 9.84
CA MET A 44 4.11 11.46 9.35
C MET A 44 5.48 11.26 10.00
N ILE A 45 6.22 12.34 10.25
CA ILE A 45 7.53 12.29 10.91
C ILE A 45 7.36 11.79 12.35
N GLY A 46 6.45 12.39 13.10
CA GLY A 46 6.16 11.97 14.48
C GLY A 46 5.61 10.55 14.54
N ALA A 47 4.73 10.19 13.59
CA ALA A 47 4.10 8.88 13.45
C ALA A 47 5.11 7.73 13.47
N PHE A 48 6.09 7.84 12.58
CA PHE A 48 7.05 6.78 12.27
C PHE A 48 8.47 7.08 12.75
N GLN A 49 8.66 8.16 13.51
CA GLN A 49 9.97 8.61 13.98
C GLN A 49 10.97 8.75 12.82
N LEU A 50 10.48 9.31 11.70
CA LEU A 50 11.28 9.44 10.49
C LEU A 50 12.43 10.41 10.73
N ARG A 51 13.57 10.12 10.12
CA ARG A 51 14.79 10.90 10.26
C ARG A 51 15.26 11.34 8.89
N ARG A 52 16.05 12.41 8.87
CA ARG A 52 16.71 12.92 7.66
C ARG A 52 15.75 13.32 6.53
N VAL A 53 14.47 13.52 6.83
CA VAL A 53 13.43 13.93 5.87
C VAL A 53 13.67 15.32 5.28
N ASP A 54 14.47 16.16 5.94
CA ASP A 54 14.90 17.49 5.46
C ASP A 54 16.20 17.46 4.66
N VAL A 55 16.91 16.32 4.63
CA VAL A 55 18.12 16.18 3.82
C VAL A 55 17.73 16.26 2.35
N ARG A 56 18.53 17.00 1.60
CA ARG A 56 18.37 17.10 0.15
C ARG A 56 18.90 15.83 -0.49
N PHE A 57 17.99 15.09 -1.10
CA PHE A 57 18.31 13.90 -1.88
C PHE A 57 17.97 14.14 -3.35
N THR A 58 18.47 13.28 -4.22
CA THR A 58 17.94 13.07 -5.56
C THR A 58 17.41 11.64 -5.64
N PHE A 59 16.10 11.49 -5.75
CA PHE A 59 15.42 10.22 -5.92
C PHE A 59 15.20 9.93 -7.40
N TYR A 60 15.47 8.69 -7.80
CA TYR A 60 15.15 8.14 -9.11
C TYR A 60 14.11 7.05 -8.93
N TYR A 61 13.03 7.11 -9.70
CA TYR A 61 11.89 6.20 -9.60
C TYR A 61 11.74 5.37 -10.87
N ASP A 62 11.39 4.11 -10.66
CA ASP A 62 10.95 3.15 -11.65
C ASP A 62 9.75 2.36 -11.08
N GLU A 63 8.93 1.84 -11.98
CA GLU A 63 7.67 1.18 -11.65
C GLU A 63 7.73 -0.30 -12.01
N THR A 64 7.03 -1.12 -11.23
CA THR A 64 6.83 -2.51 -11.58
C THR A 64 5.38 -2.89 -11.33
N ASN A 65 4.76 -3.54 -12.32
CA ASN A 65 3.35 -3.94 -12.33
C ASN A 65 2.36 -2.76 -12.15
N ASN A 66 2.57 -1.64 -12.83
CA ASN A 66 1.57 -0.57 -12.88
C ASN A 66 0.40 -0.99 -13.78
N ILE A 67 -0.67 -1.48 -13.16
CA ILE A 67 -1.91 -1.90 -13.84
C ILE A 67 -2.86 -0.72 -14.12
N ARG A 68 -2.46 0.51 -13.75
CA ARG A 68 -3.21 1.77 -13.85
C ARG A 68 -4.48 1.81 -13.01
N ARG A 69 -5.44 0.94 -13.31
CA ARG A 69 -6.69 0.74 -12.55
C ARG A 69 -6.85 -0.74 -12.21
N PHE A 70 -7.49 -1.03 -11.08
CA PHE A 70 -7.87 -2.37 -10.67
C PHE A 70 -9.38 -2.43 -10.50
N TYR A 71 -10.06 -3.32 -11.23
CA TYR A 71 -11.52 -3.39 -11.22
C TYR A 71 -12.04 -4.81 -11.39
N LEU A 72 -13.26 -5.03 -10.90
CA LEU A 72 -13.97 -6.31 -10.96
C LEU A 72 -14.64 -6.50 -12.33
N THR A 73 -14.62 -7.74 -12.80
CA THR A 73 -15.32 -8.19 -14.01
C THR A 73 -16.20 -9.39 -13.66
N ASP A 74 -17.07 -9.81 -14.57
CA ASP A 74 -17.91 -11.00 -14.33
C ASP A 74 -17.07 -12.28 -14.16
N ASP A 75 -15.87 -12.31 -14.74
CA ASP A 75 -14.92 -13.43 -14.69
C ASP A 75 -13.82 -13.25 -13.62
N GLY A 76 -13.94 -12.24 -12.75
CA GLY A 76 -12.96 -11.94 -11.70
C GLY A 76 -12.47 -10.49 -11.75
N THR A 77 -11.31 -10.24 -12.34
CA THR A 77 -10.69 -8.90 -12.40
C THR A 77 -10.05 -8.63 -13.76
N ASN A 78 -9.67 -7.38 -14.00
CA ASN A 78 -9.00 -6.97 -15.23
C ASN A 78 -7.56 -7.49 -15.40
N VAL A 79 -7.02 -8.18 -14.39
CA VAL A 79 -5.64 -8.73 -14.40
C VAL A 79 -5.63 -10.17 -13.91
N ALA A 80 -5.02 -11.07 -14.67
CA ALA A 80 -4.97 -12.48 -14.30
C ALA A 80 -4.11 -12.73 -13.04
N GLU A 81 -3.01 -11.99 -12.91
CA GLU A 81 -2.09 -12.11 -11.78
C GLU A 81 -2.16 -10.87 -10.87
N HIS A 82 -2.40 -11.11 -9.59
CA HIS A 82 -2.53 -10.07 -8.57
C HIS A 82 -1.17 -9.73 -7.96
N ARG A 83 -0.20 -9.32 -8.79
CA ARG A 83 1.14 -8.92 -8.34
C ARG A 83 1.08 -7.57 -7.63
N ASN A 84 2.03 -7.33 -6.72
CA ASN A 84 2.13 -6.03 -6.08
C ASN A 84 2.54 -4.97 -7.10
N PHE A 85 1.92 -3.80 -7.01
CA PHE A 85 2.47 -2.57 -7.60
C PHE A 85 3.69 -2.16 -6.78
N VAL A 86 4.79 -1.81 -7.45
CA VAL A 86 6.00 -1.33 -6.80
C VAL A 86 6.43 -0.04 -7.44
N LEU A 87 6.56 0.99 -6.61
CA LEU A 87 7.25 2.23 -6.95
C LEU A 87 8.56 2.24 -6.19
N GLY A 88 9.70 2.22 -6.87
CA GLY A 88 10.99 2.17 -6.19
C GLY A 88 12.13 2.65 -7.05
N GLY A 89 13.35 2.49 -6.55
CA GLY A 89 14.54 2.88 -7.26
C GLY A 89 15.68 3.23 -6.31
N ILE A 90 16.48 4.21 -6.71
CA ILE A 90 17.67 4.62 -5.97
C ILE A 90 17.60 6.08 -5.53
N ALA A 91 18.31 6.41 -4.48
CA ALA A 91 18.45 7.77 -3.98
C ALA A 91 19.93 8.07 -3.69
N LEU A 92 20.31 9.32 -3.95
CA LEU A 92 21.62 9.87 -3.61
C LEU A 92 21.44 11.11 -2.75
N GLU A 93 22.37 11.37 -1.84
CA GLU A 93 22.47 12.69 -1.20
C GLU A 93 22.84 13.74 -2.24
N GLU A 94 22.26 14.95 -2.12
CA GLU A 94 22.53 16.07 -3.02
C GLU A 94 24.04 16.31 -3.15
N GLY A 95 24.49 16.55 -4.39
CA GLY A 95 25.91 16.74 -4.73
C GLY A 95 26.66 15.44 -5.03
N ARG A 96 26.07 14.25 -4.81
CA ARG A 96 26.64 12.99 -5.31
C ARG A 96 26.19 12.74 -6.74
N ALA A 97 27.14 12.44 -7.62
CA ALA A 97 26.85 11.96 -8.96
C ALA A 97 26.62 10.45 -8.96
N LEU A 98 25.78 9.97 -9.88
CA LEU A 98 25.70 8.55 -10.19
C LEU A 98 27.07 8.08 -10.69
N PRO A 99 27.68 7.05 -10.08
CA PRO A 99 28.95 6.52 -10.56
C PRO A 99 28.78 5.84 -11.92
N ASP A 100 29.86 5.81 -12.70
CA ASP A 100 29.89 5.03 -13.94
C ASP A 100 29.65 3.54 -13.65
N ILE A 101 28.70 2.96 -14.38
CA ILE A 101 28.31 1.56 -14.24
C ILE A 101 29.18 0.61 -15.07
N ALA A 102 30.09 1.11 -15.92
CA ALA A 102 30.91 0.26 -16.79
C ALA A 102 31.72 -0.79 -16.00
N ALA A 103 32.33 -0.38 -14.89
CA ALA A 103 33.05 -1.28 -13.99
C ALA A 103 32.14 -2.36 -13.39
N LEU A 104 30.94 -1.97 -12.94
CA LEU A 104 29.94 -2.92 -12.42
C LEU A 104 29.49 -3.91 -13.50
N ARG A 105 29.21 -3.44 -14.71
CA ARG A 105 28.81 -4.28 -15.85
C ARG A 105 29.88 -5.31 -16.20
N ALA A 106 31.15 -4.89 -16.17
CA ALA A 106 32.28 -5.78 -16.41
C ALA A 106 32.37 -6.86 -15.31
N GLU A 107 32.23 -6.50 -14.04
CA GLU A 107 32.24 -7.44 -12.92
C GLU A 107 31.08 -8.46 -13.01
N LEU A 108 29.91 -7.99 -13.44
CA LEU A 108 28.72 -8.83 -13.67
C LEU A 108 28.81 -9.71 -14.93
N ARG A 109 29.87 -9.54 -15.73
CA ARG A 109 30.11 -10.19 -17.03
C ARG A 109 28.95 -9.98 -17.99
N MET A 110 28.45 -8.75 -18.07
CA MET A 110 27.35 -8.41 -18.94
C MET A 110 27.79 -8.30 -20.39
N GLN A 111 26.91 -8.71 -21.31
CA GLN A 111 27.10 -8.52 -22.73
C GLN A 111 27.01 -7.01 -23.07
N ALA A 112 27.84 -6.55 -24.01
CA ALA A 112 27.84 -5.15 -24.44
C ALA A 112 26.49 -4.71 -25.04
N SER A 113 25.75 -5.64 -25.64
CA SER A 113 24.43 -5.41 -26.24
C SER A 113 23.28 -5.28 -25.23
N ALA A 114 23.48 -5.65 -23.96
CA ALA A 114 22.41 -5.56 -22.96
C ALA A 114 22.18 -4.09 -22.56
N PRO A 115 21.02 -3.47 -22.87
CA PRO A 115 20.81 -2.06 -22.60
C PRO A 115 20.77 -1.74 -21.09
N GLU A 116 20.37 -2.71 -20.26
CA GLU A 116 20.13 -2.53 -18.83
C GLU A 116 20.50 -3.75 -17.99
N ILE A 117 20.67 -3.53 -16.68
CA ILE A 117 20.96 -4.57 -15.69
C ILE A 117 19.64 -5.15 -15.15
N LYS A 118 19.06 -6.14 -15.84
CA LYS A 118 17.89 -6.87 -15.33
C LYS A 118 18.22 -7.86 -14.22
N PHE A 119 17.26 -8.09 -13.32
CA PHE A 119 17.34 -9.11 -12.27
C PHE A 119 17.74 -10.50 -12.81
N ALA A 120 17.20 -10.91 -13.97
CA ALA A 120 17.50 -12.19 -14.60
C ALA A 120 18.98 -12.40 -14.96
N HIS A 121 19.78 -11.32 -15.04
CA HIS A 121 21.24 -11.37 -15.24
C HIS A 121 22.01 -11.56 -13.92
N ILE A 122 21.37 -11.24 -12.81
CA ILE A 122 21.95 -11.17 -11.46
C ILE A 122 21.62 -12.42 -10.65
N ALA A 123 20.36 -12.86 -10.68
CA ALA A 123 19.90 -14.02 -9.91
C ALA A 123 18.68 -14.66 -10.59
N ARG A 124 18.32 -15.86 -10.13
CA ARG A 124 17.14 -16.62 -10.56
C ARG A 124 16.57 -17.39 -9.37
N GLY A 125 15.26 -17.58 -9.39
CA GLY A 125 14.54 -18.30 -8.35
C GLY A 125 13.90 -17.38 -7.31
N ASP A 126 13.34 -18.02 -6.30
CA ASP A 126 12.64 -17.36 -5.19
C ASP A 126 13.62 -16.78 -4.17
N PHE A 127 13.09 -16.08 -3.16
CA PHE A 127 13.87 -15.33 -2.17
C PHE A 127 15.06 -16.12 -1.61
N GLU A 128 14.83 -17.32 -1.09
CA GLU A 128 15.90 -18.16 -0.51
C GLU A 128 16.96 -18.57 -1.54
N GLN A 129 16.54 -18.81 -2.78
CA GLN A 129 17.42 -19.24 -3.87
C GLN A 129 18.32 -18.09 -4.36
N VAL A 130 17.88 -16.84 -4.21
CA VAL A 130 18.66 -15.67 -4.65
C VAL A 130 19.63 -15.13 -3.60
N LEU A 131 19.39 -15.38 -2.31
CA LEU A 131 20.31 -14.98 -1.22
C LEU A 131 21.78 -15.40 -1.44
N PRO A 132 22.12 -16.62 -1.89
CA PRO A 132 23.52 -17.00 -2.12
C PRO A 132 24.14 -16.42 -3.39
N SER A 133 23.41 -15.62 -4.20
CA SER A 133 23.92 -15.10 -5.46
C SER A 133 25.11 -14.17 -5.26
N LYS A 134 26.26 -14.57 -5.80
CA LYS A 134 27.49 -13.74 -5.81
C LYS A 134 27.29 -12.44 -6.59
N LYS A 135 26.54 -12.48 -7.70
CA LYS A 135 26.24 -11.30 -8.52
C LYS A 135 25.31 -10.33 -7.78
N LEU A 136 24.32 -10.84 -7.05
CA LEU A 136 23.46 -10.00 -6.22
C LEU A 136 24.29 -9.28 -5.16
N ARG A 137 25.18 -10.01 -4.48
CA ARG A 137 26.14 -9.42 -3.55
C ARG A 137 27.02 -8.37 -4.21
N THR A 138 27.53 -8.60 -5.42
CA THR A 138 28.31 -7.59 -6.17
C THR A 138 27.50 -6.30 -6.36
N VAL A 139 26.26 -6.38 -6.83
CA VAL A 139 25.39 -5.20 -7.01
C VAL A 139 25.16 -4.47 -5.69
N LEU A 140 24.77 -5.19 -4.63
CA LEU A 140 24.46 -4.58 -3.33
C LEU A 140 25.71 -3.95 -2.68
N SER A 141 26.86 -4.62 -2.76
CA SER A 141 28.14 -4.06 -2.29
C SER A 141 28.54 -2.83 -3.08
N TRP A 142 28.32 -2.81 -4.40
CA TRP A 142 28.60 -1.65 -5.24
C TRP A 142 27.72 -0.46 -4.86
N LEU A 143 26.41 -0.67 -4.66
CA LEU A 143 25.49 0.38 -4.21
C LEU A 143 25.93 0.95 -2.84
N ALA A 144 26.20 0.06 -1.88
CA ALA A 144 26.65 0.46 -0.55
C ALA A 144 27.99 1.21 -0.58
N GLY A 145 28.96 0.74 -1.36
CA GLY A 145 30.29 1.35 -1.49
C GLY A 145 30.25 2.76 -2.08
N HIS A 146 29.25 3.07 -2.90
CA HIS A 146 29.06 4.41 -3.48
C HIS A 146 28.08 5.28 -2.68
N GLY A 147 27.52 4.76 -1.58
CA GLY A 147 26.50 5.45 -0.79
C GLY A 147 25.20 5.70 -1.56
N ILE A 148 24.86 4.79 -2.47
CA ILE A 148 23.58 4.79 -3.18
C ILE A 148 22.57 4.05 -2.31
N MET A 149 21.47 4.72 -1.97
CA MET A 149 20.39 4.15 -1.17
C MET A 149 19.34 3.54 -2.09
N ILE A 150 18.66 2.50 -1.61
CA ILE A 150 17.48 1.93 -2.27
C ILE A 150 16.24 2.46 -1.55
N HIS A 151 15.24 2.91 -2.31
CA HIS A 151 13.92 3.24 -1.79
C HIS A 151 12.88 2.45 -2.57
N TYR A 152 11.80 2.04 -1.90
CA TYR A 152 10.66 1.42 -2.55
C TYR A 152 9.40 1.51 -1.69
N CYS A 153 8.26 1.44 -2.36
CA CYS A 153 6.94 1.23 -1.83
C CYS A 153 6.33 0.04 -2.56
N SER A 154 5.83 -0.96 -1.83
CA SER A 154 5.17 -2.13 -2.41
C SER A 154 3.73 -2.17 -1.92
N VAL A 155 2.80 -2.23 -2.88
CA VAL A 155 1.37 -2.18 -2.65
C VAL A 155 0.77 -3.48 -3.12
N ASN A 156 0.24 -4.27 -2.19
CA ASN A 156 -0.56 -5.44 -2.55
C ASN A 156 -1.95 -4.97 -2.96
N ILE A 157 -2.30 -5.16 -4.23
CA ILE A 157 -3.53 -4.60 -4.81
C ILE A 157 -4.81 -5.20 -4.22
N ILE A 158 -4.78 -6.47 -3.79
CA ILE A 158 -5.92 -7.12 -3.14
C ILE A 158 -6.09 -6.61 -1.72
N TYR A 159 -5.00 -6.54 -0.95
CA TYR A 159 -5.02 -5.96 0.39
C TYR A 159 -5.54 -4.53 0.32
N TRP A 160 -4.97 -3.71 -0.58
CA TRP A 160 -5.36 -2.33 -0.76
C TRP A 160 -6.85 -2.17 -1.05
N ALA A 161 -7.39 -3.03 -1.92
CA ALA A 161 -8.78 -3.01 -2.36
C ALA A 161 -9.80 -3.35 -1.27
N ILE A 162 -9.44 -4.07 -0.20
CA ILE A 162 -10.44 -4.65 0.73
C ILE A 162 -10.34 -4.09 2.15
N VAL A 163 -9.24 -3.42 2.49
CA VAL A 163 -9.04 -2.91 3.86
C VAL A 163 -10.04 -1.83 4.25
N ASP A 164 -10.66 -1.16 3.28
CA ASP A 164 -11.68 -0.14 3.52
C ASP A 164 -12.95 -0.74 4.16
N ILE A 165 -13.18 -2.04 4.01
CA ILE A 165 -14.26 -2.76 4.72
C ILE A 165 -14.07 -2.64 6.24
N ILE A 166 -12.83 -2.85 6.72
CA ILE A 166 -12.52 -2.74 8.15
C ILE A 166 -12.51 -1.28 8.58
N ASP A 167 -12.02 -0.37 7.73
CA ASP A 167 -11.98 1.05 8.05
C ASP A 167 -13.38 1.64 8.23
N ALA A 168 -14.29 1.33 7.31
CA ALA A 168 -15.67 1.78 7.37
C ALA A 168 -16.37 1.32 8.66
N ILE A 169 -16.17 0.07 9.08
CA ILE A 169 -16.76 -0.46 10.32
C ILE A 169 -16.12 0.19 11.55
N VAL A 170 -14.79 0.27 11.61
CA VAL A 170 -14.05 0.73 12.80
C VAL A 170 -14.12 2.24 13.00
N ALA A 171 -14.46 3.00 11.95
CA ALA A 171 -14.72 4.43 12.03
C ALA A 171 -15.94 4.77 12.89
N GLU A 172 -16.89 3.84 12.99
CA GLU A 172 -18.14 4.04 13.71
C GLU A 172 -17.96 4.01 15.24
N ASP A 173 -18.69 4.89 15.94
CA ASP A 173 -18.51 5.12 17.38
C ASP A 173 -18.70 3.84 18.23
N GLY A 174 -19.63 2.97 17.80
CA GLY A 174 -19.89 1.67 18.43
C GLY A 174 -18.72 0.68 18.35
N PHE A 175 -17.76 0.92 17.47
CA PHE A 175 -16.64 0.02 17.18
C PHE A 175 -15.27 0.58 17.57
N ARG A 176 -15.22 1.74 18.25
CA ARG A 176 -13.97 2.39 18.69
C ARG A 176 -13.04 1.48 19.50
N SER A 177 -13.57 0.50 20.24
CA SER A 177 -12.75 -0.47 20.99
C SER A 177 -11.87 -1.35 20.09
N TYR A 178 -12.20 -1.47 18.80
CA TYR A 178 -11.44 -2.24 17.82
C TYR A 178 -10.33 -1.42 17.15
N GLN A 179 -10.30 -0.08 17.30
CA GLN A 179 -9.27 0.78 16.70
C GLN A 179 -7.83 0.35 16.99
N PRO A 180 -7.44 -0.05 18.22
CA PRO A 180 -6.08 -0.53 18.49
C PRO A 180 -5.70 -1.80 17.70
N TYR A 181 -6.68 -2.53 17.19
CA TYR A 181 -6.55 -3.81 16.49
C TYR A 181 -6.86 -3.72 14.99
N GLN A 182 -7.10 -2.52 14.46
CA GLN A 182 -7.46 -2.27 13.07
C GLN A 182 -6.47 -2.93 12.09
N GLN A 183 -5.16 -2.80 12.32
CA GLN A 183 -4.15 -3.42 11.46
C GLN A 183 -4.18 -4.97 11.49
N PRO A 184 -4.19 -5.63 12.67
CA PRO A 184 -4.43 -7.07 12.75
C PRO A 184 -5.72 -7.52 12.03
N LEU A 185 -6.82 -6.79 12.19
CA LEU A 185 -8.11 -7.13 11.58
C LEU A 185 -8.06 -7.06 10.05
N LYS A 186 -7.45 -6.01 9.49
CA LYS A 186 -7.17 -5.87 8.05
C LYS A 186 -6.32 -7.03 7.50
N ASN A 187 -5.25 -7.37 8.23
CA ASN A 187 -4.38 -8.47 7.84
C ASN A 187 -5.12 -9.80 7.85
N GLU A 188 -5.98 -10.01 8.83
CA GLU A 188 -6.76 -11.25 8.95
C GLU A 188 -7.85 -11.35 7.88
N LEU A 189 -8.55 -10.25 7.57
CA LEU A 189 -9.49 -10.19 6.44
C LEU A 189 -8.77 -10.57 5.14
N TYR A 190 -7.60 -9.98 4.89
CA TYR A 190 -6.79 -10.31 3.73
C TYR A 190 -6.35 -11.78 3.70
N ARG A 191 -5.91 -12.32 4.83
CA ARG A 191 -5.52 -13.72 4.93
C ARG A 191 -6.69 -14.65 4.58
N LEU A 192 -7.86 -14.42 5.15
CA LEU A 192 -9.06 -15.23 4.93
C LEU A 192 -9.63 -15.08 3.52
N ALA A 193 -9.67 -13.85 2.99
CA ALA A 193 -10.04 -13.59 1.60
C ALA A 193 -9.17 -14.37 0.61
N ASN A 194 -7.88 -14.55 0.91
CA ASN A 194 -6.97 -15.30 0.04
C ASN A 194 -7.10 -16.84 0.14
N LEU A 195 -7.84 -17.38 1.11
CA LEU A 195 -8.11 -18.82 1.15
C LEU A 195 -8.99 -19.27 -0.02
N ASP A 196 -9.90 -18.39 -0.48
CA ASP A 196 -10.70 -18.58 -1.68
C ASP A 196 -10.94 -17.23 -2.36
N LYS A 197 -9.86 -16.69 -2.91
CA LYS A 197 -9.86 -15.36 -3.55
C LYS A 197 -10.89 -15.23 -4.68
N PRO A 198 -11.07 -16.21 -5.58
CA PRO A 198 -12.11 -16.11 -6.61
C PRO A 198 -13.52 -15.93 -6.03
N ALA A 199 -13.88 -16.72 -5.00
CA ALA A 199 -15.17 -16.58 -4.36
C ALA A 199 -15.33 -15.24 -3.61
N PHE A 200 -14.27 -14.75 -2.98
CA PHE A 200 -14.29 -13.44 -2.32
C PHE A 200 -14.50 -12.29 -3.32
N LEU A 201 -13.78 -12.30 -4.45
CA LEU A 201 -13.92 -11.28 -5.49
C LEU A 201 -15.32 -11.34 -6.14
N ALA A 202 -15.87 -12.53 -6.34
CA ALA A 202 -17.24 -12.70 -6.83
C ALA A 202 -18.29 -12.17 -5.84
N LEU A 203 -18.05 -12.30 -4.53
CA LEU A 203 -18.88 -11.68 -3.49
C LEU A 203 -18.83 -10.15 -3.62
N LEU A 204 -17.63 -9.56 -3.72
CA LEU A 204 -17.48 -8.11 -3.90
C LEU A 204 -18.23 -7.62 -5.16
N LYS A 205 -18.11 -8.34 -6.28
CA LYS A 205 -18.80 -8.02 -7.55
C LYS A 205 -20.31 -8.08 -7.41
N ARG A 206 -20.85 -9.10 -6.74
CA ARG A 206 -22.30 -9.23 -6.49
C ARG A 206 -22.88 -8.02 -5.76
N HIS A 207 -22.08 -7.44 -4.85
CA HIS A 207 -22.47 -6.27 -4.06
C HIS A 207 -22.10 -4.93 -4.71
N ARG A 208 -21.50 -4.93 -5.91
CA ARG A 208 -21.01 -3.73 -6.62
C ARG A 208 -19.96 -2.94 -5.84
N TYR A 209 -19.21 -3.63 -5.00
CA TYR A 209 -18.14 -3.04 -4.20
C TYR A 209 -17.11 -2.33 -5.10
N PRO A 210 -16.58 -1.14 -4.72
CA PRO A 210 -16.69 -0.51 -3.40
C PRO A 210 -17.86 0.46 -3.21
N ASP A 211 -18.92 0.38 -4.02
CA ASP A 211 -20.14 1.18 -3.85
C ASP A 211 -21.26 0.41 -3.13
N ILE A 212 -21.18 0.37 -1.81
CA ILE A 212 -22.15 -0.24 -0.90
C ILE A 212 -23.14 0.82 -0.42
N GLN A 213 -24.31 0.83 -1.06
CA GLN A 213 -25.41 1.70 -0.70
C GLN A 213 -25.98 1.36 0.70
N PRO A 214 -26.52 2.34 1.45
CA PRO A 214 -27.03 2.11 2.82
C PRO A 214 -28.04 0.95 2.93
N ASP A 215 -28.93 0.82 1.94
CA ASP A 215 -29.96 -0.24 1.90
C ASP A 215 -29.38 -1.65 1.68
N ARG A 216 -28.12 -1.77 1.27
CA ARG A 216 -27.41 -3.06 1.06
C ARG A 216 -26.36 -3.36 2.12
N THR A 217 -26.14 -2.45 3.07
CA THR A 217 -25.08 -2.56 4.08
C THR A 217 -25.19 -3.87 4.88
N ALA A 218 -26.39 -4.17 5.40
CA ALA A 218 -26.61 -5.38 6.18
C ALA A 218 -26.34 -6.66 5.36
N ASP A 219 -26.86 -6.73 4.14
CA ASP A 219 -26.71 -7.89 3.26
C ASP A 219 -25.24 -8.12 2.87
N PHE A 220 -24.50 -7.05 2.58
CA PHE A 220 -23.06 -7.13 2.30
C PHE A 220 -22.29 -7.71 3.49
N ILE A 221 -22.53 -7.19 4.70
CA ILE A 221 -21.84 -7.64 5.91
C ILE A 221 -22.19 -9.10 6.24
N VAL A 222 -23.45 -9.50 6.08
CA VAL A 222 -23.89 -10.89 6.29
C VAL A 222 -23.20 -11.85 5.32
N ASP A 223 -23.07 -11.47 4.04
CA ASP A 223 -22.35 -12.28 3.06
C ASP A 223 -20.85 -12.39 3.37
N ILE A 224 -20.22 -11.30 3.84
CA ILE A 224 -18.84 -11.32 4.32
C ILE A 224 -18.72 -12.27 5.53
N ASP A 225 -19.62 -12.19 6.51
CA ASP A 225 -19.64 -13.06 7.68
C ASP A 225 -19.70 -14.54 7.26
N ALA A 226 -20.64 -14.89 6.38
CA ALA A 226 -20.80 -16.24 5.87
C ALA A 226 -19.55 -16.73 5.11
N PHE A 227 -18.89 -15.85 4.34
CA PHE A 227 -17.63 -16.17 3.69
C PHE A 227 -16.52 -16.46 4.71
N LEU A 228 -16.38 -15.63 5.74
CA LEU A 228 -15.35 -15.80 6.77
C LEU A 228 -15.61 -17.05 7.63
N ASP A 229 -16.85 -17.32 7.99
CA ASP A 229 -17.24 -18.46 8.84
C ASP A 229 -16.94 -19.81 8.20
N THR A 230 -17.12 -19.92 6.89
CA THR A 230 -16.83 -21.14 6.15
C THR A 230 -15.34 -21.42 5.95
N ARG A 231 -14.47 -20.45 6.22
CA ARG A 231 -13.03 -20.48 5.88
C ARG A 231 -12.11 -20.21 7.07
N SER A 232 -12.65 -19.70 8.18
CA SER A 232 -11.88 -19.46 9.39
C SER A 232 -11.48 -20.78 10.04
N PRO A 233 -10.23 -20.94 10.49
CA PRO A 233 -9.83 -22.11 11.27
C PRO A 233 -10.61 -22.16 12.59
N ASP A 234 -10.81 -23.35 13.13
CA ASP A 234 -11.41 -23.55 14.45
C ASP A 234 -10.62 -22.78 15.53
N ASP A 235 -11.34 -22.30 16.54
CA ASP A 235 -10.94 -21.33 17.56
C ASP A 235 -9.53 -21.56 18.12
N ASP A 236 -8.60 -20.63 17.82
CA ASP A 236 -7.32 -20.40 18.53
C ASP A 236 -6.58 -19.13 18.04
N ASN A 237 -6.92 -18.59 16.86
CA ASN A 237 -6.32 -17.35 16.35
C ASN A 237 -7.11 -16.10 16.82
N LEU A 238 -6.58 -15.39 17.83
CA LEU A 238 -7.23 -14.20 18.41
C LEU A 238 -7.66 -13.15 17.35
N PRO A 239 -6.82 -12.72 16.38
CA PRO A 239 -7.24 -11.88 15.26
C PRO A 239 -8.47 -12.38 14.49
N ALA A 240 -8.58 -13.70 14.24
CA ALA A 240 -9.71 -14.29 13.52
C ALA A 240 -10.99 -14.18 14.34
N LEU A 241 -10.93 -14.51 15.64
CA LEU A 241 -12.06 -14.36 16.55
C LEU A 241 -12.51 -12.91 16.68
N MET A 242 -11.56 -11.98 16.77
CA MET A 242 -11.85 -10.54 16.82
C MET A 242 -12.52 -10.05 15.53
N LEU A 243 -12.01 -10.49 14.37
CA LEU A 243 -12.60 -10.14 13.07
C LEU A 243 -14.01 -10.69 12.94
N LYS A 244 -14.23 -11.97 13.26
CA LYS A 244 -15.56 -12.57 13.26
C LYS A 244 -16.52 -11.80 14.16
N THR A 245 -16.12 -11.52 15.40
CA THR A 245 -16.95 -10.75 16.34
C THR A 245 -17.24 -9.33 15.83
N LEU A 246 -16.27 -8.69 15.19
CA LEU A 246 -16.45 -7.38 14.56
C LEU A 246 -17.52 -7.46 13.48
N ILE A 247 -17.34 -8.36 12.50
CA ILE A 247 -18.24 -8.53 11.36
C ILE A 247 -19.65 -8.89 11.81
N GLN A 248 -19.82 -9.83 12.75
CA GLN A 248 -21.12 -10.25 13.28
C GLN A 248 -21.93 -9.14 13.96
N LYS A 249 -21.26 -8.13 14.54
CA LYS A 249 -21.93 -6.98 15.16
C LYS A 249 -22.27 -5.87 14.15
N SER A 250 -21.60 -5.87 13.00
CA SER A 250 -21.67 -4.81 12.01
C SER A 250 -22.97 -4.75 11.18
N PRO A 251 -23.86 -5.77 11.07
CA PRO A 251 -25.11 -5.63 10.31
C PRO A 251 -26.08 -4.59 10.88
N SER A 252 -25.85 -4.15 12.12
CA SER A 252 -26.61 -3.08 12.78
C SER A 252 -26.23 -1.67 12.31
N LEU A 253 -25.16 -1.54 11.51
CA LEU A 253 -24.73 -0.27 10.96
C LEU A 253 -25.74 0.21 9.89
N PRO A 254 -26.14 1.49 9.92
CA PRO A 254 -27.03 2.04 8.91
C PRO A 254 -26.36 2.18 7.55
N GLU A 255 -25.05 2.41 7.54
CA GLU A 255 -24.22 2.54 6.35
C GLU A 255 -22.76 2.18 6.65
N LEU A 256 -21.98 1.92 5.59
CA LEU A 256 -20.53 1.81 5.66
C LEU A 256 -19.91 3.10 5.13
N THR A 257 -19.65 4.05 6.02
CA THR A 257 -19.05 5.34 5.69
C THR A 257 -17.76 5.16 4.86
N CYS A 258 -17.61 5.94 3.78
CA CYS A 258 -16.54 5.84 2.76
C CYS A 258 -16.65 4.68 1.76
N LEU A 259 -17.65 3.80 1.89
CA LEU A 259 -17.99 2.79 0.89
C LEU A 259 -19.27 3.14 0.12
N ALA A 260 -19.85 4.33 0.29
CA ALA A 260 -20.95 4.82 -0.53
C ALA A 260 -20.46 5.86 -1.54
N ASP A 261 -21.15 5.97 -2.67
CA ASP A 261 -20.91 6.93 -3.75
C ASP A 261 -19.54 6.76 -4.45
N ASN A 262 -18.99 5.53 -4.44
CA ASN A 262 -17.81 5.19 -5.21
C ASN A 262 -18.17 4.75 -6.63
N GLU A 263 -17.19 4.68 -7.54
CA GLU A 263 -17.40 4.03 -8.84
C GLU A 263 -17.57 2.52 -8.64
N GLU A 264 -18.75 1.99 -9.01
CA GLU A 264 -19.06 0.56 -8.92
C GLU A 264 -17.96 -0.28 -9.57
N ASP A 265 -17.58 -1.38 -8.93
CA ASP A 265 -16.58 -2.35 -9.40
C ASP A 265 -15.13 -1.84 -9.52
N VAL A 266 -14.85 -0.56 -9.27
CA VAL A 266 -13.48 0.00 -9.34
C VAL A 266 -12.82 -0.07 -7.97
N LEU A 267 -11.96 -1.06 -7.79
CA LEU A 267 -11.24 -1.32 -6.55
C LEU A 267 -10.07 -0.36 -6.31
N ILE A 268 -9.39 0.06 -7.37
CA ILE A 268 -8.30 1.04 -7.34
C ILE A 268 -8.40 1.91 -8.60
N ASP A 269 -8.68 3.19 -8.43
CA ASP A 269 -8.82 4.13 -9.54
C ASP A 269 -7.48 4.74 -10.02
N GLY A 270 -6.41 4.55 -9.25
CA GLY A 270 -5.07 4.96 -9.64
C GLY A 270 -4.03 4.76 -8.55
N PHE A 271 -2.76 4.86 -8.94
CA PHE A 271 -1.61 4.73 -8.02
C PHE A 271 -0.97 6.08 -7.65
N HIS A 272 -1.55 7.21 -8.10
CA HIS A 272 -0.99 8.56 -7.93
C HIS A 272 -0.64 8.90 -6.46
N ALA A 273 -1.44 8.44 -5.49
CA ALA A 273 -1.19 8.65 -4.05
C ALA A 273 0.17 8.10 -3.57
N PHE A 274 0.72 7.08 -4.25
CA PHE A 274 2.02 6.50 -3.91
C PHE A 274 3.19 7.35 -4.42
N TYR A 275 2.99 8.20 -5.42
CA TYR A 275 3.97 9.14 -5.96
C TYR A 275 4.02 10.42 -5.13
N THR A 276 2.87 10.91 -4.69
CA THR A 276 2.77 12.17 -3.94
C THR A 276 3.33 12.05 -2.52
N ARG A 277 3.17 10.89 -1.87
CA ARG A 277 3.67 10.64 -0.51
C ARG A 277 5.17 10.91 -0.33
N PRO A 278 6.10 10.32 -1.13
CA PRO A 278 7.52 10.61 -0.98
C PRO A 278 7.88 12.07 -1.31
N ILE A 279 7.18 12.71 -2.26
CA ILE A 279 7.36 14.13 -2.61
C ILE A 279 7.04 15.01 -1.41
N MET A 280 5.90 14.80 -0.77
CA MET A 280 5.50 15.55 0.43
C MET A 280 6.45 15.30 1.60
N LEU A 281 6.85 14.05 1.82
CA LEU A 281 7.69 13.68 2.94
C LEU A 281 9.12 14.24 2.80
N PHE A 282 9.70 14.14 1.61
CA PHE A 282 11.04 14.63 1.28
C PHE A 282 10.96 15.94 0.48
N LYS A 283 10.19 16.92 0.95
CA LYS A 283 9.93 18.19 0.27
C LYS A 283 11.16 18.99 -0.21
N ASN A 284 12.34 18.73 0.36
CA ASN A 284 13.60 19.38 -0.01
C ASN A 284 14.41 18.57 -1.04
N ALA A 285 13.94 17.40 -1.46
CA ALA A 285 14.60 16.53 -2.42
C ALA A 285 14.18 16.82 -3.86
N THR A 286 15.03 16.41 -4.81
CA THR A 286 14.67 16.33 -6.23
C THR A 286 14.11 14.94 -6.51
N HIS A 287 13.00 14.87 -7.22
CA HIS A 287 12.33 13.62 -7.59
C HIS A 287 12.34 13.47 -9.12
N VAL A 288 12.97 12.41 -9.61
CA VAL A 288 13.09 12.09 -11.04
C VAL A 288 12.30 10.81 -11.30
N PHE A 289 11.15 10.95 -11.94
CA PHE A 289 10.29 9.83 -12.33
C PHE A 289 10.60 9.42 -13.78
N ASP A 290 10.49 8.13 -14.07
CA ASP A 290 10.41 7.69 -15.47
C ASP A 290 9.11 8.20 -16.11
N ARG A 291 9.09 8.25 -17.45
CA ARG A 291 8.06 8.96 -18.19
C ARG A 291 6.75 8.16 -18.25
N GLU A 292 5.81 8.44 -17.35
CA GLU A 292 4.45 7.88 -17.40
C GLU A 292 3.40 8.92 -17.80
N ILE A 293 2.83 8.76 -19.00
CA ILE A 293 1.95 9.74 -19.68
C ILE A 293 0.69 10.10 -18.86
N GLN A 294 0.21 9.19 -17.99
CA GLN A 294 -0.97 9.45 -17.15
C GLN A 294 -0.64 10.22 -15.88
N ILE A 295 0.59 10.10 -15.36
CA ILE A 295 1.03 10.78 -14.15
C ILE A 295 1.44 12.22 -14.47
N GLU A 296 1.97 12.48 -15.68
CA GLU A 296 2.25 13.84 -16.18
C GLU A 296 1.02 14.77 -16.17
N LYS A 297 -0.20 14.22 -16.09
CA LYS A 297 -1.46 15.00 -16.13
C LYS A 297 -1.97 15.45 -14.77
N VAL A 298 -1.40 14.94 -13.67
CA VAL A 298 -1.84 15.19 -12.28
C VAL A 298 -1.04 16.32 -11.65
#